data_AF-A0A240B407-F1
#
_entry.id   AF-A0A240B407-F1
#
_cell.length_a   1.000
_cell.length_b   1.000
_cell.length_c   1.000
_cell.angle_alpha   90.00
_cell.angle_beta   90.00
_cell.angle_gamma   90.00
#
_symmetry.space_group_name_H-M   'P 1'
#
loop_
_entity.id
_entity.type
_entity.pdbx_description
1 polymer ?
#
loop_
_entity_poly.entity_id
_entity_poly.type
_entity_poly.pdbx_seq_one_letter_code
_entity_poly.pdbx_strand_id
1 'polypeptide(L)'
;MGLKFNKKKIIFVLLTFYVCYIIGKQQIIMNNINTQIAEKSLEYEEVKTKNQKMLEEIDMTKTNDYIEKLAREKLGLVKPGENTVVDSKK
;
A
#
# COMPACT_ATOMS: atom_id res chain seq x y z
N MET A 1 11.28 -50.41 -34.91
CA MET A 1 11.78 -50.59 -33.52
C MET A 1 10.61 -50.32 -32.57
N GLY A 2 9.87 -51.36 -32.19
CA GLY A 2 8.60 -51.20 -31.47
C GLY A 2 8.84 -50.83 -30.00
N LEU A 3 8.43 -49.62 -29.60
CA LEU A 3 8.44 -49.20 -28.21
C LEU A 3 7.42 -50.05 -27.42
N LYS A 4 7.89 -51.08 -26.72
CA LYS A 4 7.09 -51.78 -25.71
C LYS A 4 6.98 -50.90 -24.47
N PHE A 5 5.99 -50.01 -24.47
CA PHE A 5 5.76 -49.13 -23.33
C PHE A 5 5.07 -49.86 -22.18
N ASN A 6 5.78 -49.99 -21.06
CA ASN A 6 5.20 -50.44 -19.81
C ASN A 6 4.27 -49.35 -19.26
N LYS A 7 2.99 -49.66 -19.00
CA LYS A 7 1.98 -48.70 -18.51
C LYS A 7 2.46 -47.87 -17.31
N LYS A 8 3.22 -48.48 -16.39
CA LYS A 8 3.86 -47.79 -15.25
C LYS A 8 4.84 -46.68 -15.68
N LYS A 9 5.61 -46.88 -16.75
CA LYS A 9 6.55 -45.88 -17.28
C LYS A 9 5.80 -44.72 -17.93
N ILE A 10 4.69 -44.97 -18.62
CA ILE A 10 3.85 -43.91 -19.22
C ILE A 10 3.29 -43.01 -18.11
N ILE A 11 2.73 -43.62 -17.06
CA ILE A 11 2.20 -42.88 -15.91
C ILE A 11 3.29 -42.03 -15.25
N PHE A 12 4.48 -42.58 -15.08
CA PHE A 12 5.61 -41.84 -14.52
C PHE A 12 6.01 -40.63 -15.39
N VAL A 13 6.10 -40.81 -16.72
CA VAL A 13 6.43 -39.71 -17.65
C VAL A 13 5.37 -38.61 -17.62
N LEU A 14 4.08 -38.97 -17.58
CA LEU A 14 2.99 -38.00 -17.49
C LEU A 14 3.04 -37.21 -16.18
N LEU A 15 3.32 -37.89 -15.06
CA LEU A 15 3.45 -37.24 -13.75
C LEU A 15 4.63 -36.26 -13.72
N THR A 16 5.78 -36.66 -14.27
CA THR A 16 6.94 -35.77 -14.38
C THR A 16 6.63 -34.55 -15.26
N PHE A 17 5.96 -34.74 -16.39
CA PHE A 17 5.55 -33.63 -17.25
C PHE A 17 4.59 -32.66 -16.55
N TYR A 18 3.64 -33.19 -15.77
CA TYR A 18 2.70 -32.39 -15.00
C TYR A 18 3.41 -31.54 -13.94
N VAL A 19 4.38 -32.13 -13.21
CA VAL A 19 5.19 -31.39 -12.23
C VAL A 19 6.02 -30.30 -12.91
N CYS A 20 6.68 -30.60 -14.03
CA CYS A 20 7.44 -29.60 -14.80
C CYS A 20 6.54 -28.45 -15.28
N TYR A 21 5.31 -28.74 -15.72
CA TYR A 21 4.35 -27.73 -16.13
C TYR A 21 3.97 -26.78 -14.99
N ILE A 22 3.70 -27.32 -13.80
CA ILE A 22 3.38 -26.53 -12.61
C ILE A 22 4.55 -25.61 -12.25
N ILE A 23 5.76 -26.15 -12.20
CA ILE A 23 6.96 -25.38 -11.85
C ILE A 23 7.18 -24.24 -12.86
N GLY A 24 7.04 -24.52 -14.16
CA GLY A 24 7.18 -23.49 -15.20
C GLY A 24 6.16 -22.35 -15.06
N LYS A 25 4.88 -22.69 -14.80
CA LYS A 25 3.82 -21.71 -14.51
C LYS A 25 4.13 -20.88 -13.26
N GLN A 26 4.59 -21.55 -12.20
CA GLN A 26 4.84 -20.94 -10.91
C GLN A 26 6.00 -19.93 -10.97
N GLN A 27 7.02 -20.22 -11.79
CA GLN A 27 8.13 -19.29 -12.02
C GLN A 27 7.67 -17.95 -12.62
N ILE A 28 6.76 -17.98 -13.60
CA ILE A 28 6.21 -16.77 -14.23
C ILE A 28 5.37 -15.96 -13.23
N ILE A 29 4.52 -16.63 -12.46
CA ILE A 29 3.68 -15.99 -11.44
C ILE A 29 4.55 -15.32 -10.38
N MET A 30 5.57 -16.03 -9.89
CA MET A 30 6.49 -15.49 -8.88
C MET A 30 7.22 -14.25 -9.38
N ASN A 31 7.68 -14.27 -10.64
CA ASN A 31 8.31 -13.09 -11.24
C ASN A 31 7.35 -11.89 -11.30
N ASN A 32 6.09 -12.11 -11.71
CA ASN A 32 5.09 -11.05 -11.79
C ASN A 32 4.65 -10.53 -10.41
N ILE A 33 4.65 -11.38 -9.39
CA ILE A 33 4.38 -10.96 -8.01
C ILE A 33 5.53 -10.08 -7.50
N ASN A 34 6.78 -10.47 -7.74
CA ASN A 34 7.94 -9.69 -7.33
C ASN A 34 7.98 -8.30 -7.97
N THR A 35 7.63 -8.19 -9.26
CA THR A 35 7.54 -6.88 -9.93
C THR A 35 6.44 -6.02 -9.32
N GLN A 36 5.26 -6.57 -9.06
CA GLN A 36 4.17 -5.84 -8.39
C GLN A 36 4.53 -5.40 -6.97
N ILE A 37 5.27 -6.22 -6.22
CA ILE A 37 5.78 -5.84 -4.89
C ILE A 37 6.75 -4.68 -5.02
N ALA A 38 7.68 -4.73 -5.98
CA ALA A 38 8.64 -3.65 -6.20
C ALA A 38 7.94 -2.34 -6.57
N GLU A 39 7.00 -2.37 -7.51
CA GLU A 39 6.20 -1.19 -7.90
C GLU A 39 5.42 -0.60 -6.71
N LYS A 40 4.70 -1.44 -5.96
CA LYS A 40 3.96 -0.98 -4.78
C LYS A 40 4.88 -0.45 -3.67
N SER A 41 6.07 -1.03 -3.51
CA SER A 41 7.03 -0.54 -2.52
C SER A 41 7.57 0.85 -2.90
N LEU A 42 7.79 1.11 -4.18
CA LEU A 42 8.18 2.43 -4.68
C LEU A 42 7.06 3.45 -4.45
N GLU A 43 5.83 3.10 -4.82
CA GLU A 43 4.65 3.97 -4.59
C GLU A 43 4.48 4.28 -3.09
N TYR A 44 4.64 3.27 -2.22
CA TYR A 44 4.59 3.45 -0.78
C TYR A 44 5.66 4.41 -0.26
N GLU A 45 6.91 4.24 -0.67
CA GLU A 45 8.00 5.11 -0.24
C GLU A 45 7.83 6.54 -0.79
N GLU A 46 7.30 6.73 -1.99
CA GLU A 46 6.96 8.06 -2.50
C GLU A 46 5.88 8.75 -1.66
N VAL A 47 4.78 8.05 -1.35
CA VAL A 47 3.68 8.58 -0.53
C VAL A 47 4.17 8.89 0.88
N LYS A 48 4.97 8.01 1.46
CA LYS A 48 5.57 8.19 2.79
C LYS A 48 6.51 9.39 2.82
N THR A 49 7.37 9.56 1.81
CA THR A 49 8.27 10.70 1.69
C THR A 49 7.48 12.01 1.53
N LYS A 50 6.42 12.02 0.72
CA LYS A 50 5.53 13.19 0.58
C LYS A 50 4.86 13.52 1.91
N ASN A 51 4.38 12.51 2.64
CA ASN A 51 3.78 12.70 3.95
C ASN A 51 4.77 13.30 4.96
N GLN A 52 5.99 12.76 5.03
CA GLN A 52 7.05 13.32 5.89
C GLN A 52 7.36 14.77 5.55
N LYS A 53 7.50 15.12 4.27
CA LYS A 53 7.72 16.52 3.85
C LYS A 53 6.56 17.43 4.25
N MET A 54 5.31 16.99 4.08
CA MET A 54 4.14 17.75 4.51
C MET A 54 4.11 17.91 6.04
N LEU A 55 4.52 16.90 6.80
CA LEU A 55 4.63 16.99 8.26
C LEU A 55 5.73 17.96 8.69
N GLU A 56 6.86 17.98 7.99
CA GLU A 56 7.95 18.94 8.22
C GLU A 56 7.52 20.37 7.87
N GLU A 57 6.83 20.58 6.74
CA GLU A 57 6.24 21.87 6.36
C GLU A 57 5.18 22.33 7.37
N ILE A 58 4.35 21.41 7.85
CA ILE A 58 3.42 21.67 8.94
C ILE A 58 4.21 22.04 10.20
N ASP A 59 5.22 21.28 10.63
CA ASP A 59 6.04 21.59 11.82
C ASP A 59 6.78 22.93 11.72
N MET A 60 7.23 23.32 10.52
CA MET A 60 7.79 24.65 10.26
C MET A 60 6.73 25.77 10.28
N THR A 61 5.48 25.46 9.94
CA THR A 61 4.34 26.39 9.96
C THR A 61 3.63 26.43 11.32
N LYS A 62 3.81 25.39 12.14
CA LYS A 62 3.29 25.16 13.50
C LYS A 62 4.00 25.98 14.59
N THR A 63 4.45 27.20 14.31
CA THR A 63 4.90 28.15 15.34
C THR A 63 3.68 28.63 16.15
N ASN A 64 3.21 27.75 17.04
CA ASN A 64 2.16 27.83 18.08
C ASN A 64 0.74 28.32 17.72
N ASP A 65 0.57 29.48 17.11
CA ASP A 65 -0.75 30.15 17.08
C ASP A 65 -1.76 29.42 16.17
N TYR A 66 -1.29 28.82 15.08
CA TYR A 66 -2.14 28.07 14.16
C TYR A 66 -2.59 26.72 14.75
N ILE A 67 -1.72 26.04 15.51
CA ILE A 67 -2.11 24.81 16.22
C ILE A 67 -3.16 25.12 17.28
N GLU A 68 -2.95 26.18 18.07
CA GLU A 68 -3.88 26.55 19.12
C GLU A 68 -5.26 26.90 18.52
N LYS A 69 -5.29 27.64 17.42
CA LYS A 69 -6.51 27.97 16.71
C LYS A 69 -7.22 26.74 16.14
N LEU A 70 -6.50 25.84 15.47
CA LEU A 70 -7.06 24.62 14.90
C LEU A 70 -7.58 23.66 16.00
N ALA A 71 -6.87 23.54 17.12
CA ALA A 71 -7.31 22.76 18.27
C ALA A 71 -8.57 23.38 18.90
N ARG A 72 -8.63 24.71 19.02
CA ARG A 72 -9.80 25.45 19.52
C ARG A 72 -11.03 25.24 18.62
N GLU A 73 -10.87 25.31 17.30
CA GLU A 73 -11.95 25.06 16.34
C GLU A 73 -12.45 23.61 16.38
N LYS A 74 -11.55 22.62 16.50
CA LYS A 74 -11.95 21.21 16.60
C LYS A 74 -12.56 20.83 17.95
N LEU A 75 -12.19 21.50 19.04
CA LEU A 75 -12.72 21.27 20.39
C LEU A 75 -13.90 22.19 20.75
N GLY A 76 -14.28 23.12 19.87
CA GLY A 76 -15.34 24.10 20.13
C GLY A 76 -15.02 25.11 21.22
N LEU A 77 -13.74 25.37 21.48
CA LEU A 77 -13.25 26.25 22.55
C LEU A 77 -12.97 27.66 22.01
N VAL A 78 -13.34 28.69 22.76
CA VAL A 78 -13.14 30.12 22.39
C VAL A 78 -12.13 30.80 23.32
N LYS A 79 -11.33 31.73 22.80
CA LYS A 79 -10.26 32.39 23.58
C LYS A 79 -10.88 33.42 24.57
N PRO A 80 -10.35 33.58 25.80
CA PRO A 80 -10.85 34.58 26.73
C PRO A 80 -10.74 35.99 26.12
N GLY A 81 -11.87 36.63 25.87
CA GLY A 81 -11.95 37.97 25.25
C GLY A 81 -12.54 38.02 23.84
N GLU A 82 -12.91 36.87 23.23
CA GLU A 82 -13.63 36.82 21.95
C GLU A 82 -15.15 36.63 22.17
N ASN A 83 -15.98 37.52 21.62
CA ASN A 83 -17.44 37.36 21.62
C ASN A 83 -17.87 36.50 20.43
N THR A 84 -18.48 35.35 20.68
CA THR A 84 -19.08 34.53 19.62
C THR A 84 -20.30 35.24 19.03
N VAL A 85 -20.17 35.82 17.84
CA VAL A 85 -21.33 36.27 17.06
C VAL A 85 -21.92 35.04 16.37
N VAL A 86 -22.82 34.35 17.05
CA VAL A 86 -23.66 33.33 16.41
C VAL A 86 -24.73 34.10 15.64
N ASP A 87 -24.51 34.35 14.35
CA ASP A 87 -25.51 34.97 13.49
C ASP A 87 -26.64 33.94 13.24
N SER A 88 -27.59 33.89 14.16
CA SER A 88 -28.85 33.19 13.98
C SER A 88 -29.79 34.11 13.20
N LYS A 89 -29.54 34.25 11.89
CA LYS A 89 -30.57 34.71 10.96
C LYS A 89 -31.27 33.50 10.38
N LYS A 90 -32.45 33.26 10.93
CA LYS A 90 -33.52 32.43 10.37
C LYS A 90 -34.27 33.20 9.29
#